data_AF-A0A7V9I1W2-F1
#
_entry.id   AF-A0A7V9I1W2-F1
#
_cell.length_a   1.000
_cell.length_b   1.000
_cell.length_c   1.000
_cell.angle_alpha   90.00
_cell.angle_beta   90.00
_cell.angle_gamma   90.00
#
_symmetry.space_group_name_H-M   'P 1'
#
loop_
_entity.id
_entity.type
_entity.pdbx_description
1 polymer ?
#
loop_
_entity_poly.entity_id
_entity_poly.type
_entity_poly.pdbx_seq_one_letter_code
_entity_poly.pdbx_strand_id
1 'polypeptide(L)'
;MRKQTLTQLMCAAALAVAAPLSAQPEPQAPDRALRVMTYNIKHGQTNDATCAQPPRIPGQPPFPDCQLDLQASIEVIRTYDPDVIGLQEIDRFWARSDGLDEPAVLAAGLGLEHSCYGANLDHAPDSHALVPHQYGTLILSRYPILECTNTLLRR
;
A
#
# COMPACT_ATOMS: atom_id res chain seq x y z
N MET A 1 -33.74 54.02 76.17
CA MET A 1 -33.71 54.63 74.83
C MET A 1 -32.55 54.08 74.01
N ARG A 2 -32.82 53.26 72.98
CA ARG A 2 -32.31 53.36 71.60
C ARG A 2 -32.63 52.07 70.85
N LYS A 3 -33.48 52.21 69.83
CA LYS A 3 -33.78 51.19 68.83
C LYS A 3 -32.61 51.15 67.83
N GLN A 4 -32.17 49.96 67.44
CA GLN A 4 -31.34 49.78 66.24
C GLN A 4 -31.94 48.64 65.42
N THR A 5 -32.59 49.03 64.32
CA THR A 5 -33.11 48.20 63.24
C THR A 5 -31.95 47.73 62.37
N LEU A 6 -31.82 46.41 62.19
CA LEU A 6 -30.87 45.81 61.26
C LEU A 6 -31.57 45.60 59.91
N THR A 7 -31.15 46.34 58.90
CA THR A 7 -31.59 46.19 57.50
C THR A 7 -30.88 44.99 56.89
N GLN A 8 -31.61 43.95 56.50
CA GLN A 8 -31.07 42.83 55.73
C GLN A 8 -30.93 43.23 54.25
N LEU A 9 -29.71 43.25 53.73
CA LEU A 9 -29.44 43.29 52.29
C LEU A 9 -29.60 41.89 51.71
N MET A 10 -30.57 41.68 50.81
CA MET A 10 -30.61 40.49 49.95
C MET A 10 -29.70 40.72 48.74
N CYS A 11 -28.58 40.00 48.66
CA CYS A 11 -27.83 39.83 47.42
C CYS A 11 -28.54 38.80 46.54
N ALA A 12 -29.15 39.25 45.44
CA ALA A 12 -29.63 38.36 44.39
C ALA A 12 -28.43 37.91 43.52
N ALA A 13 -27.99 36.67 43.70
CA ALA A 13 -27.03 36.05 42.79
C ALA A 13 -27.76 35.58 41.53
N ALA A 14 -27.50 36.23 40.40
CA ALA A 14 -27.99 35.78 39.10
C ALA A 14 -27.16 34.55 38.66
N LEU A 15 -27.78 33.37 38.68
CA LEU A 15 -27.22 32.17 38.06
C LEU A 15 -27.24 32.33 36.54
N ALA A 16 -26.08 32.57 35.93
CA ALA A 16 -25.92 32.47 34.49
C ALA A 16 -25.96 30.99 34.10
N VAL A 17 -27.05 30.57 33.45
CA VAL A 17 -27.17 29.23 32.86
C VAL A 17 -26.32 29.23 31.59
N ALA A 18 -25.18 28.54 31.62
CA ALA A 18 -24.38 28.31 30.43
C ALA A 18 -25.18 27.43 29.45
N ALA A 19 -25.55 27.99 28.30
CA ALA A 19 -26.15 27.19 27.24
C ALA A 19 -25.10 26.17 26.74
N PRO A 20 -25.49 24.91 26.48
CA PRO A 20 -24.57 23.93 25.94
C PRO A 20 -24.09 24.42 24.57
N LEU A 21 -22.76 24.47 24.40
CA LEU A 21 -22.16 24.74 23.11
C LEU A 21 -22.50 23.56 22.20
N SER A 22 -23.46 23.75 21.29
CA SER A 22 -23.79 22.73 20.30
C SER A 22 -22.57 22.54 19.40
N ALA A 23 -21.95 21.37 19.46
CA ALA A 23 -20.87 21.01 18.55
C ALA A 23 -21.43 21.11 17.12
N GLN A 24 -20.94 22.07 16.35
CA GLN A 24 -21.23 22.12 14.93
C GLN A 24 -20.65 20.83 14.32
N PRO A 25 -21.40 20.12 13.46
CA PRO A 25 -20.84 18.98 12.73
C PRO A 25 -19.56 19.45 12.04
N GLU A 26 -18.45 18.74 12.23
CA GLU A 26 -17.25 19.01 11.45
C GLU A 26 -17.62 18.95 9.95
N PRO A 27 -17.07 19.84 9.11
CA PRO A 27 -17.29 19.77 7.68
C PRO A 27 -16.91 18.39 7.17
N GLN A 28 -17.91 17.57 6.84
CA GLN A 28 -17.68 16.28 6.22
C GLN A 28 -16.96 16.52 4.90
N ALA A 29 -15.78 15.93 4.72
CA ALA A 29 -15.12 15.95 3.44
C ALA A 29 -16.07 15.37 2.37
N PRO A 30 -16.11 15.95 1.15
CA PRO A 30 -16.96 15.44 0.10
C PRO A 30 -16.62 13.99 -0.21
N ASP A 31 -17.63 13.18 -0.52
CA ASP A 31 -17.43 11.80 -0.94
C ASP A 31 -16.51 11.75 -2.17
N ARG A 32 -15.49 10.90 -2.10
CA ARG A 32 -14.58 10.62 -3.21
C ARG A 32 -14.70 9.15 -3.56
N ALA A 33 -15.00 8.87 -4.83
CA ALA A 33 -14.91 7.51 -5.35
C ALA A 33 -13.45 7.04 -5.30
N LEU A 34 -13.23 5.83 -4.81
CA LEU A 34 -11.91 5.19 -4.77
C LEU A 34 -11.98 3.85 -5.48
N ARG A 35 -11.15 3.66 -6.51
CA ARG A 35 -11.01 2.37 -7.19
C ARG A 35 -9.82 1.62 -6.58
N VAL A 36 -10.12 0.47 -6.00
CA VAL A 36 -9.12 -0.41 -5.38
C VAL A 36 -9.06 -1.72 -6.16
N MET A 37 -7.85 -2.15 -6.51
CA MET A 37 -7.59 -3.42 -7.19
C MET A 37 -6.65 -4.28 -6.34
N THR A 38 -6.83 -5.60 -6.40
CA THR A 38 -5.80 -6.55 -6.00
C THR A 38 -5.51 -7.49 -7.15
N TYR A 39 -4.25 -7.80 -7.39
CA TYR A 39 -3.86 -8.67 -8.49
C TYR A 39 -2.56 -9.42 -8.20
N ASN A 40 -2.61 -10.74 -8.31
CA ASN A 40 -1.43 -11.58 -8.34
C ASN A 40 -0.95 -11.68 -9.79
N ILE A 41 0.25 -11.13 -10.06
CA ILE A 41 0.80 -11.05 -11.42
C ILE A 41 1.70 -12.23 -11.77
N LYS A 42 1.87 -13.20 -10.87
CA LYS A 42 2.76 -14.35 -11.05
C LYS A 42 4.14 -13.93 -11.56
N HIS A 43 4.79 -12.97 -10.88
CA HIS A 43 6.08 -12.37 -11.27
C HIS A 43 6.19 -11.99 -12.76
N GLY A 44 5.08 -11.52 -13.33
CA GLY A 44 4.99 -11.10 -14.72
C GLY A 44 4.74 -12.22 -15.72
N GLN A 45 4.44 -13.46 -15.31
CA GLN A 45 4.09 -14.54 -16.23
C GLN A 45 2.65 -14.46 -16.72
N THR A 46 2.45 -14.68 -18.02
CA THR A 46 1.11 -14.94 -18.58
C THR A 46 0.73 -16.42 -18.42
N ASN A 47 -0.52 -16.75 -18.80
CA ASN A 47 -1.05 -18.11 -18.75
C ASN A 47 -1.08 -18.79 -20.12
N ASP A 48 -0.24 -18.36 -21.06
CA ASP A 48 -0.13 -19.03 -22.35
C ASP A 48 0.20 -20.52 -22.12
N ALA A 49 -0.39 -21.44 -22.88
CA ALA A 49 -0.08 -22.87 -22.74
C ALA A 49 1.20 -23.24 -23.51
N THR A 50 1.71 -22.33 -24.35
CA THR A 50 2.87 -22.57 -25.20
C THR A 50 4.14 -22.04 -24.53
N CYS A 51 4.80 -22.92 -23.79
CA CYS A 51 6.17 -22.68 -23.37
C CYS A 51 6.91 -24.00 -23.14
N ALA A 52 8.16 -24.03 -23.59
CA ALA A 52 9.15 -24.97 -23.10
C ALA A 52 10.23 -24.21 -22.32
N GLN A 53 10.37 -24.53 -21.03
CA GLN A 53 11.49 -24.06 -20.22
C GLN A 53 12.79 -24.72 -20.69
N PRO A 54 13.87 -23.96 -20.91
CA PRO A 54 15.17 -24.57 -21.18
C PRO A 54 15.63 -25.41 -19.98
N PRO A 55 16.34 -26.53 -20.22
CA PRO A 55 16.86 -27.34 -19.13
C PRO A 55 17.85 -26.54 -18.30
N ARG A 56 17.81 -26.72 -16.97
CA ARG A 56 18.76 -26.07 -16.06
C ARG A 56 20.20 -26.49 -16.38
N ILE A 57 21.11 -25.52 -16.32
CA ILE A 57 22.54 -25.76 -16.38
C ILE A 57 23.08 -25.84 -14.95
N PRO A 58 23.68 -26.96 -14.52
CA PRO A 58 24.25 -27.07 -13.18
C PRO A 58 25.27 -25.97 -12.89
N GLY A 59 25.16 -25.35 -11.72
CA GLY A 59 26.08 -24.28 -11.28
C GLY A 59 25.81 -22.91 -11.91
N GLN A 60 24.78 -22.75 -12.74
CA GLN A 60 24.33 -21.46 -13.27
C GLN A 60 22.99 -21.07 -12.62
N PRO A 61 22.68 -19.77 -12.49
CA PRO A 61 21.33 -19.30 -12.16
C PRO A 61 20.29 -19.84 -13.14
N PRO A 62 19.01 -19.90 -12.75
CA PRO A 62 17.96 -20.26 -13.69
C PRO A 62 17.90 -19.23 -14.83
N PHE A 63 17.49 -19.69 -16.00
CA PHE A 63 17.01 -18.79 -17.05
C PHE A 63 15.77 -18.05 -16.54
N PRO A 64 15.44 -16.87 -17.11
CA PRO A 64 14.14 -16.28 -16.91
C PRO A 64 13.05 -17.29 -17.21
N ASP A 65 12.01 -17.29 -16.39
CA ASP A 65 10.83 -18.09 -16.65
C ASP A 65 10.26 -17.68 -18.02
N CYS A 66 9.57 -18.59 -18.67
CA CYS A 66 8.98 -18.33 -19.96
C CYS A 66 7.66 -17.61 -19.73
N GLN A 67 7.16 -17.01 -20.81
CA GLN A 67 5.91 -16.27 -20.79
C GLN A 67 5.96 -15.06 -19.85
N LEU A 68 7.17 -14.63 -19.46
CA LEU A 68 7.37 -13.33 -18.84
C LEU A 68 6.94 -12.26 -19.82
N ASP A 69 5.88 -11.58 -19.44
CA ASP A 69 5.35 -10.38 -20.06
C ASP A 69 4.73 -9.53 -18.96
N LEU A 70 5.59 -8.82 -18.23
CA LEU A 70 5.16 -7.88 -17.20
C LEU A 70 4.30 -6.75 -17.80
N GLN A 71 4.49 -6.43 -19.09
CA GLN A 71 3.67 -5.43 -19.77
C GLN A 71 2.21 -5.89 -19.92
N ALA A 72 1.96 -7.16 -20.22
CA ALA A 72 0.60 -7.69 -20.25
C ALA A 72 -0.13 -7.47 -18.91
N SER A 73 0.56 -7.64 -17.77
CA SER A 73 -0.01 -7.35 -16.44
C SER A 73 -0.30 -5.86 -16.26
N ILE A 74 0.62 -4.98 -16.69
CA ILE A 74 0.43 -3.52 -16.66
C ILE A 74 -0.79 -3.11 -17.50
N GLU A 75 -0.97 -3.69 -18.69
CA GLU A 75 -2.11 -3.41 -19.58
C GLU A 75 -3.45 -3.85 -18.98
N VAL A 76 -3.49 -5.02 -18.33
CA VAL A 76 -4.67 -5.47 -17.58
C VAL A 76 -5.02 -4.47 -16.49
N ILE A 77 -4.04 -4.06 -15.68
CA ILE A 77 -4.27 -3.12 -14.58
C ILE A 77 -4.77 -1.77 -15.09
N ARG A 78 -4.17 -1.24 -16.17
CA ARG A 78 -4.59 0.02 -16.81
C ARG A 78 -6.05 0.00 -17.27
N THR A 79 -6.58 -1.16 -17.67
CA THR A 79 -7.98 -1.29 -18.10
C THR A 79 -8.97 -0.94 -16.97
N TYR A 80 -8.58 -1.13 -15.72
CA TYR A 80 -9.41 -0.83 -14.55
C TYR A 80 -9.09 0.53 -13.91
N ASP A 81 -7.97 1.16 -14.29
CA ASP A 81 -7.48 2.47 -13.83
C ASP A 81 -7.62 2.64 -12.29
N PRO A 82 -7.01 1.76 -11.47
CA PRO A 82 -7.14 1.83 -10.03
C PRO A 82 -6.44 3.08 -9.46
N ASP A 83 -6.99 3.60 -8.36
CA ASP A 83 -6.34 4.66 -7.58
C ASP A 83 -5.36 4.08 -6.55
N VAL A 84 -5.63 2.85 -6.09
CA VAL A 84 -4.76 2.06 -5.22
C VAL A 84 -4.77 0.62 -5.70
N ILE A 85 -3.61 -0.01 -5.81
CA ILE A 85 -3.49 -1.41 -6.16
C ILE A 85 -2.55 -2.15 -5.21
N GLY A 86 -3.02 -3.30 -4.73
CA GLY A 86 -2.20 -4.29 -4.04
C GLY A 86 -1.79 -5.42 -4.99
N LEU A 87 -0.49 -5.65 -5.15
CA LEU A 87 0.07 -6.67 -6.02
C LEU A 87 0.74 -7.78 -5.21
N GLN A 88 0.58 -9.00 -5.68
CA GLN A 88 1.21 -10.21 -5.13
C GLN A 88 2.13 -10.86 -6.17
N GLU A 89 3.07 -11.66 -5.66
CA GLU A 89 4.11 -12.33 -6.45
C GLU A 89 5.01 -11.35 -7.19
N ILE A 90 5.57 -10.41 -6.43
CA ILE A 90 6.45 -9.38 -6.95
C ILE A 90 7.90 -9.76 -6.67
N ASP A 91 8.66 -9.95 -7.73
CA ASP A 91 10.09 -10.21 -7.69
C ASP A 91 10.90 -8.91 -7.78
N ARG A 92 12.07 -8.91 -7.14
CA ARG A 92 13.06 -7.86 -7.28
C ARG A 92 14.43 -8.51 -7.46
N PHE A 93 15.00 -8.33 -8.65
CA PHE A 93 16.29 -8.89 -9.08
C PHE A 93 16.37 -10.43 -9.09
N TRP A 94 15.22 -11.11 -9.14
CA TRP A 94 15.18 -12.57 -9.23
C TRP A 94 15.51 -13.02 -10.65
N ALA A 95 16.36 -14.05 -10.84
CA ALA A 95 16.73 -14.46 -12.20
C ALA A 95 15.54 -15.02 -13.00
N ARG A 96 14.55 -15.61 -12.31
CA ARG A 96 13.31 -16.10 -12.95
C ARG A 96 12.44 -14.99 -13.52
N SER A 97 12.59 -13.75 -13.07
CA SER A 97 11.87 -12.57 -13.59
C SER A 97 12.80 -11.67 -14.43
N ASP A 98 13.81 -12.27 -15.05
CA ASP A 98 14.83 -11.57 -15.86
C ASP A 98 15.63 -10.51 -15.08
N GLY A 99 15.72 -10.67 -13.76
CA GLY A 99 16.47 -9.77 -12.90
C GLY A 99 15.86 -8.37 -12.81
N LEU A 100 14.58 -8.19 -13.12
CA LEU A 100 13.92 -6.89 -13.07
C LEU A 100 13.72 -6.39 -11.63
N ASP A 101 13.77 -5.06 -11.45
CA ASP A 101 13.16 -4.40 -10.29
C ASP A 101 11.66 -4.20 -10.60
N GLU A 102 10.86 -5.26 -10.47
CA GLU A 102 9.43 -5.20 -10.81
C GLU A 102 8.70 -4.06 -10.07
N PRO A 103 8.96 -3.77 -8.77
CA PRO A 103 8.37 -2.61 -8.12
C PRO A 103 8.59 -1.30 -8.87
N ALA A 104 9.82 -1.05 -9.32
CA ALA A 104 10.14 0.16 -10.08
C ALA A 104 9.47 0.15 -11.46
N VAL A 105 9.49 -0.99 -12.17
CA VAL A 105 8.88 -1.13 -13.50
C VAL A 105 7.35 -0.96 -13.44
N LEU A 106 6.70 -1.55 -12.44
CA LEU A 106 5.26 -1.46 -12.22
C LEU A 106 4.83 -0.03 -11.83
N ALA A 107 5.56 0.63 -10.92
CA ALA A 107 5.27 2.01 -10.53
C ALA A 107 5.35 2.96 -11.74
N ALA A 108 6.42 2.85 -12.53
CA ALA A 108 6.60 3.63 -13.75
C ALA A 108 5.55 3.29 -14.83
N GLY A 109 5.28 2.00 -15.03
CA GLY A 109 4.31 1.52 -16.02
C GLY A 109 2.87 1.93 -15.70
N LEU A 110 2.50 2.04 -14.42
CA LEU A 110 1.16 2.41 -14.01
C LEU A 110 0.98 3.91 -13.78
N GLY A 111 2.08 4.68 -13.77
CA GLY A 111 2.04 6.10 -13.41
C GLY A 111 1.60 6.31 -11.96
N LEU A 112 1.86 5.34 -11.08
CA LEU A 112 1.56 5.40 -9.66
C LEU A 112 2.86 5.58 -8.88
N GLU A 113 3.15 6.83 -8.53
CA GLU A 113 4.46 7.25 -7.99
C GLU A 113 4.67 6.83 -6.53
N HIS A 114 3.60 6.57 -5.78
CA HIS A 114 3.70 6.21 -4.37
C HIS A 114 3.68 4.70 -4.21
N SER A 115 4.76 4.14 -3.69
CA SER A 115 4.95 2.70 -3.55
C SER A 115 5.29 2.29 -2.12
N CYS A 116 4.85 1.09 -1.74
CA CYS A 116 5.23 0.40 -0.51
C CYS A 116 5.47 -1.07 -0.84
N TYR A 117 6.75 -1.45 -0.95
CA TYR A 117 7.16 -2.83 -1.20
C TYR A 117 7.45 -3.54 0.13
N GLY A 118 6.81 -4.70 0.33
CA GLY A 118 7.03 -5.57 1.48
C GLY A 118 7.63 -6.89 1.03
N ALA A 119 8.95 -7.06 1.22
CA ALA A 119 9.63 -8.32 0.93
C ALA A 119 9.22 -9.42 1.93
N ASN A 120 8.69 -10.53 1.43
CA ASN A 120 8.40 -11.74 2.20
C ASN A 120 9.65 -12.64 2.29
N LEU A 121 10.42 -12.67 1.20
CA LEU A 121 11.72 -13.32 1.08
C LEU A 121 12.77 -12.24 0.79
N ASP A 122 13.89 -12.33 1.49
CA ASP A 122 15.03 -11.42 1.37
C ASP A 122 16.30 -12.26 1.40
N HIS A 123 16.88 -12.48 0.23
CA HIS A 123 17.98 -13.42 0.02
C HIS A 123 19.26 -12.68 -0.34
N ALA A 124 20.37 -13.15 0.26
CA ALA A 124 21.70 -12.90 -0.28
C ALA A 124 21.86 -13.61 -1.65
N PRO A 125 22.94 -13.33 -2.41
CA PRO A 125 23.24 -14.09 -3.63
C PRO A 125 23.22 -15.60 -3.37
N ASP A 126 22.50 -16.34 -4.20
CA ASP A 126 22.38 -17.81 -4.12
C ASP A 126 22.11 -18.43 -5.51
N SER A 127 21.63 -19.67 -5.54
CA SER A 127 21.31 -20.36 -6.81
C SER A 127 20.14 -19.77 -7.59
N HIS A 128 19.34 -18.87 -6.98
CA HIS A 128 18.19 -18.21 -7.61
C HIS A 128 18.56 -16.87 -8.26
N ALA A 129 19.60 -16.19 -7.78
CA ALA A 129 20.24 -15.06 -8.46
C ALA A 129 21.64 -14.81 -7.86
N LEU A 130 22.60 -14.37 -8.70
CA LEU A 130 23.97 -14.03 -8.26
C LEU A 130 24.07 -12.66 -7.56
N VAL A 131 22.93 -12.03 -7.29
CA VAL A 131 22.78 -10.75 -6.60
C VAL A 131 21.77 -10.91 -5.46
N PRO A 132 21.76 -10.01 -4.45
CA PRO A 132 20.67 -9.96 -3.50
C PRO A 132 19.33 -9.78 -4.23
N HIS A 133 18.33 -10.55 -3.83
CA HIS A 133 17.03 -10.58 -4.51
C HIS A 133 15.91 -10.82 -3.51
N GLN A 134 14.72 -10.35 -3.86
CA GLN A 134 13.57 -10.30 -2.95
C GLN A 134 12.30 -10.73 -3.66
N TYR A 135 11.37 -11.29 -2.90
CA TYR A 135 10.01 -11.63 -3.36
C TYR A 135 9.02 -11.16 -2.31
N GLY A 136 7.91 -10.59 -2.74
CA GLY A 136 6.87 -10.19 -1.80
C GLY A 136 5.66 -9.55 -2.45
N THR A 137 5.19 -8.51 -1.79
CA THR A 137 3.98 -7.76 -2.15
C THR A 137 4.29 -6.30 -2.37
N LEU A 138 3.48 -5.64 -3.18
CA LEU A 138 3.64 -4.23 -3.51
C LEU A 138 2.29 -3.51 -3.40
N ILE A 139 2.27 -2.37 -2.74
CA ILE A 139 1.16 -1.42 -2.83
C ILE A 139 1.63 -0.26 -3.70
N LEU A 140 0.83 0.11 -4.70
CA LEU A 140 0.98 1.32 -5.49
C LEU A 140 -0.23 2.22 -5.30
N SER A 141 -0.03 3.53 -5.24
CA SER A 141 -1.09 4.51 -5.01
C SER A 141 -0.89 5.78 -5.83
N ARG A 142 -2.01 6.37 -6.25
CA ARG A 142 -2.10 7.73 -6.80
C ARG A 142 -1.90 8.79 -5.69
N TYR A 143 -2.04 8.40 -4.42
CA TYR A 143 -1.97 9.30 -3.27
C TYR A 143 -0.75 8.99 -2.40
N PRO A 144 -0.20 9.98 -1.66
CA PRO A 144 0.95 9.74 -0.79
C PRO A 144 0.72 8.64 0.23
N ILE A 145 1.65 7.69 0.31
CA ILE A 145 1.71 6.70 1.38
C ILE A 145 2.44 7.34 2.56
N LEU A 146 1.72 7.62 3.64
CA LEU A 146 2.29 8.31 4.82
C LEU A 146 3.16 7.38 5.66
N GLU A 147 2.78 6.11 5.74
CA GLU A 147 3.49 5.07 6.49
C GLU A 147 3.49 3.76 5.70
N CYS A 148 4.63 3.07 5.70
CA CYS A 148 4.80 1.78 5.06
C CYS A 148 5.47 0.82 6.04
N THR A 149 4.78 -0.25 6.41
CA THR A 149 5.30 -1.28 7.32
C THR A 149 5.03 -2.65 6.74
N ASN A 150 6.05 -3.50 6.74
CA ASN A 150 5.91 -4.91 6.40
C ASN A 150 5.83 -5.75 7.69
N THR A 151 4.77 -6.54 7.84
CA THR A 151 4.61 -7.43 8.99
C THR A 151 4.96 -8.86 8.58
N LEU A 152 6.11 -9.33 9.03
CA LEU A 152 6.53 -10.71 8.78
C LEU A 152 5.67 -11.69 9.59
N LEU A 153 5.12 -12.69 8.90
CA LEU A 153 4.47 -13.81 9.57
C LEU A 153 5.53 -14.68 10.26
N ARG A 154 5.15 -15.32 11.37
CA ARG A 154 6.04 -16.26 12.08
C ARG A 154 6.38 -17.41 11.12
N ARG A 155 7.67 -17.70 11.02
CA ARG A 155 8.23 -18.82 10.25
C ARG A 155 8.25 -20.09 11.08
#